data_AF-H7GH50-F1
#
_entry.id   AF-H7GH50-F1
#
_cell.length_a   1.000
_cell.length_b   1.000
_cell.length_c   1.000
_cell.angle_alpha   90.00
_cell.angle_beta   90.00
_cell.angle_gamma   90.00
#
_symmetry.space_group_name_H-M   'P 1'
#
loop_
_entity.id
_entity.type
_entity.pdbx_description
1 polymer ?
#
loop_
_entity_poly.entity_id
_entity_poly.type
_entity_poly.pdbx_seq_one_letter_code
_entity_poly.pdbx_strand_id
1 'polypeptide(L)'
;MDLPRLYVPATLANLGSGFDALGVALDLYLEVEAHPAPEDAFLYEGEGHVEGTDNLIHEGYRAGMRALGLEPLPLRVKAFNPIPLARGMGSSSAALVAGVALADRLSGGRLGREGVFRVAAGLEGHPDNVAPAVFGGFVAALSEPPLAIPLPRPEGVRFVLAVPPYEVPTPFGPGGLAPGGAPGGRHLQPGKKRPLARGAFLGEARGPEGGLPRPAPPAPPGLPHARGPGGDRRRARGRGLGGLRGRGGAHPGRPGARRGGSPRDPGPLRLPGPGRAHASIGHRGGILLEGELKAISLTEVLELVHAHRRSGVLEVRTGPLPLTLRFALGEVVGASILDWEGLDALFAFPLHPEEGVFRFVPTRSPEATQALMPFSVLLGEWARVNDEWDRFRTLIDSPSRVLEAIRPGEPYGAFLGGKSVRAAAKAWGVPLIIAMERAYMGVREGDLYPLRRYSWFALRIRHVGRKTKTLEEFGHLAALLDGSRNLGEIVAEGVPLGLVRRYLIRALAQEELTPPGRGWLLRDLLWEAEKEAE
;
A
#
# COMPACT_ATOMS: atom_id res chain seq x y z
N MET A 1 -22.19 39.14 14.42
CA MET A 1 -23.19 38.47 13.57
C MET A 1 -22.74 37.04 13.49
N ASP A 2 -23.54 36.14 14.04
CA ASP A 2 -23.13 34.76 14.22
C ASP A 2 -23.55 33.99 12.97
N LEU A 3 -22.57 33.39 12.28
CA LEU A 3 -22.87 32.58 11.11
C LEU A 3 -23.55 31.29 11.58
N PRO A 4 -24.57 30.79 10.87
CA PRO A 4 -25.09 29.46 11.12
C PRO A 4 -23.96 28.43 11.08
N ARG A 5 -24.03 27.39 11.92
CA ARG A 5 -23.03 26.30 11.93
C ARG A 5 -22.90 25.67 10.53
N LEU A 6 -21.67 25.38 10.13
CA LEU A 6 -21.34 24.56 8.97
C LEU A 6 -21.19 23.11 9.40
N TYR A 7 -21.65 22.21 8.53
CA TYR A 7 -21.40 20.77 8.62
C TYR A 7 -20.83 20.36 7.26
N VAL A 8 -19.60 19.85 7.22
CA VAL A 8 -18.95 19.38 5.98
C VAL A 8 -18.63 17.90 6.15
N PRO A 9 -19.12 17.00 5.27
CA PRO A 9 -18.95 15.58 5.45
C PRO A 9 -17.51 15.14 5.21
N ALA A 10 -17.09 14.11 5.94
CA ALA A 10 -15.96 13.26 5.58
C ALA A 10 -16.23 12.59 4.23
N THR A 11 -15.18 12.27 3.50
CA THR A 11 -15.29 11.73 2.14
C THR A 11 -14.35 10.55 1.94
N LEU A 12 -14.74 9.61 1.06
CA LEU A 12 -13.85 8.58 0.53
C LEU A 12 -13.69 8.81 -0.97
N ALA A 13 -12.46 8.84 -1.43
CA ALA A 13 -12.13 8.92 -2.85
C ALA A 13 -11.71 7.56 -3.43
N ASN A 14 -11.47 7.55 -4.75
CA ASN A 14 -10.93 6.47 -5.58
C ASN A 14 -11.83 5.26 -5.75
N LEU A 15 -12.46 4.78 -4.68
CA LEU A 15 -13.54 3.78 -4.68
C LEU A 15 -13.24 2.55 -5.56
N GLY A 16 -11.98 2.08 -5.52
CA GLY A 16 -11.47 1.00 -6.36
C GLY A 16 -10.89 1.50 -7.69
N SER A 17 -11.66 1.38 -8.77
CA SER A 17 -11.21 1.69 -10.14
C SER A 17 -11.35 3.18 -10.51
N GLY A 18 -12.18 3.95 -9.81
CA GLY A 18 -12.41 5.39 -10.04
C GLY A 18 -11.30 6.29 -9.50
N PHE A 19 -10.05 5.91 -9.69
CA PHE A 19 -8.89 6.61 -9.13
C PHE A 19 -8.79 8.06 -9.63
N ASP A 20 -8.52 9.03 -8.73
CA ASP A 20 -8.55 10.50 -8.95
C ASP A 20 -9.90 11.05 -9.48
N ALA A 21 -10.92 10.20 -9.62
CA ALA A 21 -12.10 10.48 -10.46
C ALA A 21 -13.46 10.19 -9.81
N LEU A 22 -13.54 9.40 -8.74
CA LEU A 22 -14.76 9.12 -7.99
C LEU A 22 -14.58 9.42 -6.51
N GLY A 23 -15.62 9.97 -5.87
CA GLY A 23 -15.70 10.09 -4.42
C GLY A 23 -17.13 10.06 -3.89
N VAL A 24 -17.25 9.86 -2.58
CA VAL A 24 -18.53 9.73 -1.87
C VAL A 24 -18.47 10.41 -0.52
N ALA A 25 -19.55 11.09 -0.14
CA ALA A 25 -19.73 11.70 1.17
C ALA A 25 -20.22 10.68 2.21
N LEU A 26 -19.76 10.83 3.45
CA LEU A 26 -20.12 9.99 4.58
C LEU A 26 -21.02 10.72 5.58
N ASP A 27 -21.78 9.96 6.36
CA ASP A 27 -22.62 10.45 7.47
C ASP A 27 -21.78 10.75 8.74
N LEU A 28 -20.66 11.46 8.56
CA LEU A 28 -19.70 11.90 9.58
C LEU A 28 -19.21 13.28 9.18
N TYR A 29 -19.25 14.28 10.08
CA TYR A 29 -19.11 15.69 9.69
C TYR A 29 -18.10 16.45 10.53
N LEU A 30 -17.27 17.26 9.87
CA LEU A 30 -16.58 18.40 10.46
C LEU A 30 -17.64 19.48 10.74
N GLU A 31 -17.76 19.90 11.99
CA GLU A 31 -18.60 21.01 12.41
C GLU A 31 -17.76 22.29 12.55
N VAL A 32 -18.22 23.41 12.00
CA VAL A 32 -17.53 24.71 12.13
C VAL A 32 -18.51 25.83 12.47
N GLU A 33 -18.20 26.60 13.51
CA GLU A 33 -18.83 27.86 13.85
C GLU A 33 -17.82 28.99 13.70
N ALA A 34 -18.24 30.13 13.15
CA ALA A 34 -17.38 31.31 13.07
C ALA A 34 -18.17 32.61 13.18
N HIS A 35 -17.52 33.64 13.71
CA HIS A 35 -18.03 34.99 13.76
C HIS A 35 -16.87 35.99 13.62
N PRO A 36 -17.08 37.15 12.98
CA PRO A 36 -16.09 38.23 12.96
C PRO A 36 -15.68 38.65 14.36
N ALA A 37 -14.38 38.88 14.56
CA ALA A 37 -13.75 39.22 15.82
C ALA A 37 -12.69 40.33 15.62
N PRO A 38 -12.16 40.94 16.69
CA PRO A 38 -11.06 41.91 16.58
C PRO A 38 -9.74 41.30 16.09
N GLU A 39 -9.56 39.99 16.33
CA GLU A 39 -8.36 39.22 16.01
C GLU A 39 -8.74 37.79 15.58
N ASP A 40 -7.84 37.14 14.85
CA ASP A 40 -7.99 35.78 14.32
C ASP A 40 -7.76 34.77 15.45
N ALA A 41 -8.73 33.91 15.75
CA ALA A 41 -8.67 32.98 16.88
C ALA A 41 -9.30 31.61 16.56
N PHE A 42 -8.62 30.52 16.94
CA PHE A 42 -9.07 29.15 16.64
C PHE A 42 -9.22 28.30 17.90
N LEU A 43 -10.32 27.56 17.98
CA LEU A 43 -10.55 26.51 18.97
C LEU A 43 -10.89 25.20 18.24
N TYR A 44 -10.07 24.17 18.45
CA TYR A 44 -10.21 22.85 17.83
C TYR A 44 -10.52 21.80 18.89
N GLU A 45 -11.51 20.95 18.62
CA GLU A 45 -11.90 19.80 19.44
C GLU A 45 -12.11 18.58 18.52
N GLY A 46 -11.58 17.40 18.85
CA GLY A 46 -11.82 16.18 18.07
C GLY A 46 -10.57 15.33 17.81
N GLU A 47 -10.47 14.77 16.60
CA GLU A 47 -9.39 13.90 16.15
C GLU A 47 -8.09 14.67 15.90
N GLY A 48 -6.98 14.19 16.46
CA GLY A 48 -5.67 14.83 16.36
C GLY A 48 -5.58 16.17 17.09
N HIS A 49 -4.65 17.03 16.66
CA HIS A 49 -4.39 18.32 17.29
C HIS A 49 -4.05 19.38 16.22
N VAL A 50 -4.68 20.56 16.30
CA VAL A 50 -4.46 21.68 15.37
C VAL A 50 -4.50 22.99 16.16
N GLU A 51 -3.39 23.72 16.17
CA GLU A 51 -3.24 24.99 16.90
C GLU A 51 -3.19 26.20 15.96
N GLY A 52 -3.52 27.38 16.51
CA GLY A 52 -3.37 28.66 15.82
C GLY A 52 -4.26 28.83 14.59
N THR A 53 -4.00 29.90 13.84
CA THR A 53 -4.77 30.31 12.65
C THR A 53 -3.99 30.13 11.34
N ASP A 54 -2.95 29.30 11.39
CA ASP A 54 -2.24 28.74 10.24
C ASP A 54 -2.76 27.31 10.01
N ASN A 55 -4.00 27.22 9.51
CA ASN A 55 -4.70 25.96 9.28
C ASN A 55 -5.62 26.04 8.06
N LEU A 56 -5.98 24.87 7.52
CA LEU A 56 -6.73 24.73 6.27
C LEU A 56 -8.10 25.44 6.26
N ILE A 57 -8.75 25.63 7.41
CA ILE A 57 -10.01 26.38 7.50
C ILE A 57 -9.74 27.88 7.27
N HIS A 58 -8.68 28.42 7.88
CA HIS A 58 -8.28 29.81 7.66
C HIS A 58 -7.67 30.03 6.27
N GLU A 59 -6.94 29.04 5.73
CA GLU A 59 -6.45 29.08 4.35
C GLU A 59 -7.61 29.14 3.35
N GLY A 60 -8.57 28.21 3.45
CA GLY A 60 -9.76 28.17 2.62
C GLY A 60 -10.61 29.44 2.76
N TYR A 61 -10.76 29.98 3.97
CA TYR A 61 -11.44 31.25 4.19
C TYR A 61 -10.74 32.41 3.48
N ARG A 62 -9.44 32.60 3.70
CA ARG A 62 -8.64 33.65 3.06
C ARG A 62 -8.63 33.49 1.53
N ALA A 63 -8.65 32.26 1.01
CA ALA A 63 -8.75 31.98 -0.43
C ALA A 63 -10.14 32.33 -1.00
N GLY A 64 -11.23 31.98 -0.32
CA GLY A 64 -12.58 32.35 -0.73
C GLY A 64 -12.81 33.86 -0.75
N MET A 65 -12.29 34.58 0.24
CA MET A 65 -12.33 36.06 0.28
C MET A 65 -11.55 36.68 -0.89
N ARG A 66 -10.33 36.19 -1.18
CA ARG A 66 -9.56 36.59 -2.37
C ARG A 66 -10.33 36.35 -3.67
N ALA A 67 -10.96 35.18 -3.82
CA ALA A 67 -11.77 34.85 -5.01
C ALA A 67 -13.00 35.76 -5.20
N LEU A 68 -13.48 36.40 -4.11
CA LEU A 68 -14.57 37.37 -4.12
C LEU A 68 -14.13 38.82 -4.33
N GLY A 69 -12.82 39.09 -4.38
CA GLY A 69 -12.25 40.43 -4.38
C GLY A 69 -12.45 41.17 -3.06
N LEU A 70 -12.43 40.46 -1.93
CA LEU A 70 -12.64 41.00 -0.59
C LEU A 70 -11.43 40.73 0.30
N GLU A 71 -11.09 41.70 1.17
CA GLU A 71 -10.11 41.49 2.23
C GLU A 71 -10.68 40.57 3.33
N PRO A 72 -9.93 39.58 3.83
CA PRO A 72 -10.33 38.76 4.96
C PRO A 72 -10.54 39.61 6.23
N LEU A 73 -11.65 39.39 6.93
CA LEU A 73 -11.87 39.94 8.27
C LEU A 73 -11.40 38.91 9.31
N PRO A 74 -10.86 39.32 10.47
CA PRO A 74 -10.46 38.36 11.49
C PRO A 74 -11.66 37.59 12.02
N LEU A 75 -11.53 36.27 12.18
CA LEU A 75 -12.59 35.39 12.65
C LEU A 75 -12.19 34.70 13.96
N ARG A 76 -13.14 34.60 14.90
CA ARG A 76 -13.08 33.55 15.91
C ARG A 76 -13.81 32.32 15.39
N VAL A 77 -13.07 31.26 15.13
CA VAL A 77 -13.54 29.99 14.57
C VAL A 77 -13.47 28.91 15.64
N LYS A 78 -14.58 28.20 15.89
CA LYS A 78 -14.59 26.93 16.61
C LYS A 78 -14.84 25.79 15.61
N ALA A 79 -14.00 24.77 15.64
CA ALA A 79 -14.16 23.54 14.88
C ALA A 79 -14.31 22.33 15.81
N PHE A 80 -15.28 21.45 15.53
CA PHE A 80 -15.33 20.11 16.09
C PHE A 80 -15.15 19.09 14.96
N ASN A 81 -14.06 18.33 14.99
CA ASN A 81 -13.66 17.44 13.90
C ASN A 81 -13.58 15.97 14.35
N PRO A 82 -14.64 15.17 14.19
CA PRO A 82 -14.62 13.73 14.42
C PRO A 82 -14.08 12.92 13.23
N ILE A 83 -13.51 13.57 12.20
CA ILE A 83 -12.95 12.90 11.02
C ILE A 83 -11.49 12.50 11.28
N PRO A 84 -11.12 11.21 11.20
CA PRO A 84 -9.76 10.76 11.47
C PRO A 84 -8.74 11.41 10.51
N LEU A 85 -7.78 12.15 11.09
CA LEU A 85 -6.69 12.79 10.33
C LEU A 85 -5.79 11.73 9.68
N ALA A 86 -5.14 12.08 8.57
CA ALA A 86 -4.12 11.26 7.87
C ALA A 86 -4.52 9.78 7.62
N ARG A 87 -5.81 9.49 7.42
CA ARG A 87 -6.36 8.12 7.26
C ARG A 87 -7.32 7.97 6.07
N GLY A 88 -7.16 8.82 5.03
CA GLY A 88 -7.89 8.70 3.76
C GLY A 88 -9.37 9.06 3.79
N MET A 89 -9.83 9.79 4.81
CA MET A 89 -11.25 10.17 5.01
C MET A 89 -11.56 11.65 4.68
N GLY A 90 -10.75 12.29 3.84
CA GLY A 90 -11.06 13.62 3.29
C GLY A 90 -10.96 14.82 4.26
N SER A 91 -10.42 14.66 5.48
CA SER A 91 -10.43 15.73 6.50
C SER A 91 -9.72 17.03 6.06
N SER A 92 -8.71 16.96 5.20
CA SER A 92 -8.07 18.14 4.57
C SER A 92 -9.08 18.91 3.72
N SER A 93 -9.68 18.21 2.77
CA SER A 93 -10.65 18.75 1.83
C SER A 93 -11.90 19.28 2.54
N ALA A 94 -12.35 18.60 3.60
CA ALA A 94 -13.46 19.08 4.44
C ALA A 94 -13.12 20.41 5.14
N ALA A 95 -11.89 20.57 5.65
CA ALA A 95 -11.43 21.81 6.27
C ALA A 95 -11.29 22.97 5.26
N LEU A 96 -10.70 22.71 4.09
CA LEU A 96 -10.62 23.70 3.00
C LEU A 96 -12.03 24.13 2.54
N VAL A 97 -12.94 23.18 2.32
CA VAL A 97 -14.34 23.45 1.95
C VAL A 97 -15.06 24.24 3.03
N ALA A 98 -14.89 23.92 4.31
CA ALA A 98 -15.46 24.69 5.41
C ALA A 98 -14.97 26.14 5.40
N GLY A 99 -13.67 26.35 5.21
CA GLY A 99 -13.07 27.68 5.07
C GLY A 99 -13.68 28.49 3.92
N VAL A 100 -13.69 27.93 2.71
CA VAL A 100 -14.25 28.62 1.53
C VAL A 100 -15.76 28.87 1.70
N ALA A 101 -16.50 27.96 2.35
CA ALA A 101 -17.92 28.13 2.66
C ALA A 101 -18.19 29.22 3.74
N LEU A 102 -17.25 29.50 4.65
CA LEU A 102 -17.33 30.67 5.53
C LEU A 102 -17.24 31.98 4.74
N ALA A 103 -16.34 32.05 3.76
CA ALA A 103 -16.22 33.22 2.89
C ALA A 103 -17.48 33.42 2.03
N ASP A 104 -18.03 32.34 1.46
CA ASP A 104 -19.31 32.38 0.75
C ASP A 104 -20.45 32.90 1.63
N ARG A 105 -20.60 32.36 2.86
CA ARG A 105 -21.62 32.83 3.83
C ARG A 105 -21.45 34.30 4.21
N LEU A 106 -20.23 34.75 4.52
CA LEU A 106 -19.94 36.15 4.85
C LEU A 106 -20.19 37.10 3.67
N SER A 107 -20.05 36.61 2.43
CA SER A 107 -20.32 37.38 1.22
C SER A 107 -21.80 37.47 0.81
N GLY A 108 -22.69 36.75 1.50
CA GLY A 108 -24.10 36.62 1.13
C GLY A 108 -24.38 35.58 0.03
N GLY A 109 -23.53 34.56 -0.13
CA GLY A 109 -23.70 33.49 -1.12
C GLY A 109 -23.17 33.81 -2.52
N ARG A 110 -22.18 34.71 -2.64
CA ARG A 110 -21.65 35.18 -3.94
C ARG A 110 -20.78 34.17 -4.70
N LEU A 111 -20.25 33.14 -4.04
CA LEU A 111 -19.58 32.01 -4.70
C LEU A 111 -20.58 30.91 -5.05
N GLY A 112 -21.49 30.62 -4.11
CA GLY A 112 -22.34 29.43 -4.14
C GLY A 112 -21.55 28.12 -4.16
N ARG A 113 -22.24 26.97 -4.23
CA ARG A 113 -21.59 25.64 -4.19
C ARG A 113 -20.55 25.46 -5.30
N GLU A 114 -20.83 25.96 -6.51
CA GLU A 114 -19.89 25.93 -7.64
C GLU A 114 -18.60 26.72 -7.38
N GLY A 115 -18.70 27.96 -6.87
CA GLY A 115 -17.53 28.76 -6.53
C GLY A 115 -16.76 28.16 -5.36
N VAL A 116 -17.46 27.64 -4.34
CA VAL A 116 -16.86 26.94 -3.20
C VAL A 116 -16.05 25.71 -3.67
N PHE A 117 -16.64 24.88 -4.54
CA PHE A 117 -15.95 23.73 -5.13
C PHE A 117 -14.71 24.13 -5.92
N ARG A 118 -14.82 25.10 -6.84
CA ARG A 118 -13.69 25.49 -7.71
C ARG A 118 -12.52 26.07 -6.92
N VAL A 119 -12.78 26.89 -5.90
CA VAL A 119 -11.73 27.45 -5.05
C VAL A 119 -11.10 26.36 -4.17
N ALA A 120 -11.89 25.51 -3.50
CA ALA A 120 -11.36 24.46 -2.64
C ALA A 120 -10.59 23.37 -3.43
N ALA A 121 -11.06 23.00 -4.62
CA ALA A 121 -10.37 22.04 -5.50
C ALA A 121 -9.04 22.60 -6.04
N GLY A 122 -8.96 23.91 -6.28
CA GLY A 122 -7.72 24.60 -6.65
C GLY A 122 -6.68 24.68 -5.52
N LEU A 123 -7.07 24.44 -4.26
CA LEU A 123 -6.16 24.40 -3.10
C LEU A 123 -5.71 22.96 -2.79
N GLU A 124 -6.64 21.99 -2.73
CA GLU A 124 -6.33 20.57 -2.49
C GLU A 124 -5.59 19.91 -3.67
N GLY A 125 -5.77 20.43 -4.90
CA GLY A 125 -5.22 19.87 -6.13
C GLY A 125 -5.95 18.62 -6.65
N HIS A 126 -6.71 17.93 -5.79
CA HIS A 126 -7.53 16.76 -6.15
C HIS A 126 -9.01 17.05 -5.86
N PRO A 127 -9.91 16.99 -6.86
CA PRO A 127 -11.32 17.32 -6.71
C PRO A 127 -12.17 16.13 -6.20
N ASP A 128 -11.60 14.91 -6.18
CA ASP A 128 -12.25 13.65 -5.79
C ASP A 128 -12.78 13.64 -4.35
N ASN A 129 -12.11 14.31 -3.42
CA ASN A 129 -12.52 14.49 -2.03
C ASN A 129 -13.33 15.78 -1.84
N VAL A 130 -13.00 16.85 -2.58
CA VAL A 130 -13.66 18.17 -2.49
C VAL A 130 -15.07 18.14 -3.06
N ALA A 131 -15.29 17.47 -4.20
CA ALA A 131 -16.59 17.39 -4.85
C ALA A 131 -17.66 16.73 -3.96
N PRO A 132 -17.49 15.53 -3.39
CA PRO A 132 -18.45 14.99 -2.42
C PRO A 132 -18.56 15.84 -1.14
N ALA A 133 -17.50 16.53 -0.69
CA ALA A 133 -17.58 17.42 0.47
C ALA A 133 -18.49 18.63 0.23
N VAL A 134 -18.51 19.18 -1.00
CA VAL A 134 -19.38 20.30 -1.38
C VAL A 134 -20.78 19.85 -1.82
N PHE A 135 -20.86 18.80 -2.64
CA PHE A 135 -22.09 18.39 -3.32
C PHE A 135 -22.90 17.33 -2.55
N GLY A 136 -22.23 16.49 -1.75
CA GLY A 136 -22.83 15.34 -1.07
C GLY A 136 -23.11 14.16 -2.00
N GLY A 137 -23.50 13.02 -1.43
CA GLY A 137 -23.81 11.81 -2.19
C GLY A 137 -22.58 11.18 -2.84
N PHE A 138 -22.76 10.60 -4.03
CA PHE A 138 -21.71 9.98 -4.84
C PHE A 138 -21.42 10.88 -6.05
N VAL A 139 -20.16 11.15 -6.35
CA VAL A 139 -19.76 12.20 -7.30
C VAL A 139 -18.58 11.74 -8.15
N ALA A 140 -18.64 11.96 -9.46
CA ALA A 140 -17.47 11.90 -10.34
C ALA A 140 -16.82 13.29 -10.44
N ALA A 141 -15.49 13.34 -10.44
CA ALA A 141 -14.72 14.58 -10.38
C ALA A 141 -13.59 14.57 -11.43
N LEU A 142 -13.23 15.76 -11.92
CA LEU A 142 -12.17 15.98 -12.92
C LEU A 142 -11.39 17.25 -12.56
N SER A 143 -10.06 17.23 -12.67
CA SER A 143 -9.19 18.30 -12.15
C SER A 143 -8.98 19.48 -13.11
N GLU A 144 -9.02 19.24 -14.43
CA GLU A 144 -8.63 20.23 -15.45
C GLU A 144 -9.69 20.35 -16.57
N PRO A 145 -10.57 21.38 -16.53
CA PRO A 145 -10.86 22.24 -15.38
C PRO A 145 -11.60 21.49 -14.25
N PRO A 146 -11.62 22.02 -13.01
CA PRO A 146 -12.41 21.46 -11.93
C PRO A 146 -13.89 21.30 -12.30
N LEU A 147 -14.35 20.06 -12.42
CA LEU A 147 -15.73 19.70 -12.72
C LEU A 147 -16.21 18.60 -11.76
N ALA A 148 -17.44 18.72 -11.29
CA ALA A 148 -18.14 17.72 -10.48
C ALA A 148 -19.42 17.28 -11.18
N ILE A 149 -19.65 15.96 -11.21
CA ILE A 149 -20.83 15.33 -11.80
C ILE A 149 -21.47 14.45 -10.73
N PRO A 150 -22.55 14.91 -10.06
CA PRO A 150 -23.29 14.09 -9.12
C PRO A 150 -23.84 12.84 -9.81
N LEU A 151 -23.63 11.67 -9.19
CA LEU A 151 -24.07 10.38 -9.69
C LEU A 151 -25.24 9.83 -8.85
N PRO A 152 -26.09 8.96 -9.41
CA PRO A 152 -27.13 8.28 -8.65
C PRO A 152 -26.53 7.51 -7.46
N ARG A 153 -27.11 7.66 -6.27
CA ARG A 153 -26.74 6.85 -5.10
C ARG A 153 -27.08 5.38 -5.39
N PRO A 154 -26.14 4.44 -5.30
CA PRO A 154 -26.46 3.02 -5.43
C PRO A 154 -27.29 2.57 -4.20
N GLU A 155 -28.40 1.89 -4.45
CA GLU A 155 -29.26 1.34 -3.40
C GLU A 155 -28.60 0.14 -2.70
N GLY A 156 -29.02 -0.15 -1.47
CA GLY A 156 -28.50 -1.26 -0.66
C GLY A 156 -27.07 -1.10 -0.12
N VAL A 157 -26.22 -0.30 -0.76
CA VAL A 157 -24.80 -0.12 -0.40
C VAL A 157 -24.64 0.49 1.00
N ARG A 158 -23.73 -0.10 1.77
CA ARG A 158 -23.24 0.40 3.07
C ARG A 158 -21.72 0.44 3.05
N PHE A 159 -21.14 1.50 3.60
CA PHE A 159 -19.70 1.60 3.81
C PHE A 159 -19.33 1.01 5.17
N VAL A 160 -18.35 0.11 5.19
CA VAL A 160 -17.72 -0.41 6.41
C VAL A 160 -16.25 -0.01 6.37
N LEU A 161 -15.81 0.70 7.41
CA LEU A 161 -14.50 1.34 7.48
C LEU A 161 -13.62 0.64 8.52
N ALA A 162 -12.55 0.01 8.04
CA ALA A 162 -11.47 -0.50 8.88
C ALA A 162 -10.40 0.59 9.02
N VAL A 163 -10.54 1.45 10.03
CA VAL A 163 -9.63 2.57 10.29
C VAL A 163 -8.45 2.07 11.14
N PRO A 164 -7.19 2.08 10.65
CA PRO A 164 -6.03 1.68 11.43
C PRO A 164 -5.71 2.73 12.52
N PRO A 165 -5.13 2.31 13.66
CA PRO A 165 -4.77 3.23 14.74
C PRO A 165 -3.59 4.14 14.36
N TYR A 166 -2.73 3.69 13.44
CA TYR A 166 -1.61 4.48 12.91
C TYR A 166 -2.05 5.40 11.76
N GLU A 167 -1.23 6.39 11.46
CA GLU A 167 -1.43 7.34 10.37
C GLU A 167 -0.78 6.85 9.07
N VAL A 168 -1.32 7.27 7.93
CA VAL A 168 -0.76 7.02 6.60
C VAL A 168 -0.55 8.37 5.93
N PRO A 169 0.69 8.87 5.85
CA PRO A 169 0.97 10.21 5.32
C PRO A 169 0.41 10.39 3.90
N THR A 170 -0.39 11.45 3.71
CA THR A 170 -0.71 11.97 2.38
C THR A 170 0.49 12.75 1.86
N PRO A 171 1.08 12.37 0.70
CA PRO A 171 2.16 13.16 0.11
C PRO A 171 1.67 14.55 -0.32
N PHE A 172 2.59 15.52 -0.27
CA PHE A 172 2.45 16.94 -0.65
C PHE A 172 1.73 17.88 0.32
N GLY A 173 2.33 19.07 0.47
CA GLY A 173 1.76 20.27 1.06
C GLY A 173 2.08 21.50 0.17
N PRO A 174 1.48 22.67 0.42
CA PRO A 174 1.46 23.77 -0.54
C PRO A 174 2.78 24.56 -0.62
N GLY A 175 3.35 24.70 -1.83
CA GLY A 175 4.55 25.54 -2.04
C GLY A 175 5.30 25.41 -3.38
N GLY A 176 4.66 24.94 -4.47
CA GLY A 176 5.36 24.42 -5.66
C GLY A 176 4.92 24.95 -7.04
N LEU A 177 4.76 26.27 -7.22
CA LEU A 177 4.51 26.94 -8.50
C LEU A 177 5.38 28.21 -8.57
N ALA A 178 6.02 28.65 -9.66
CA ALA A 178 6.19 28.15 -11.05
C ALA A 178 7.53 28.80 -11.58
N PRO A 179 7.83 29.05 -12.89
CA PRO A 179 7.23 28.63 -14.17
C PRO A 179 8.26 28.06 -15.19
N GLY A 180 7.79 27.58 -16.36
CA GLY A 180 8.70 27.16 -17.45
C GLY A 180 8.05 26.65 -18.76
N GLY A 181 7.68 27.58 -19.65
CA GLY A 181 7.49 27.43 -21.11
C GLY A 181 7.10 26.08 -21.75
N ALA A 182 5.87 26.00 -22.29
CA ALA A 182 5.50 25.07 -23.37
C ALA A 182 5.99 25.61 -24.75
N PRO A 183 6.05 24.82 -25.85
CA PRO A 183 4.84 24.27 -26.49
C PRO A 183 4.95 22.89 -27.18
N GLY A 184 3.79 22.25 -27.40
CA GLY A 184 3.57 21.33 -28.52
C GLY A 184 3.39 19.84 -28.20
N GLY A 185 2.21 19.29 -28.51
CA GLY A 185 1.93 17.84 -28.48
C GLY A 185 0.77 17.46 -27.54
N ARG A 186 -0.44 17.25 -28.09
CA ARG A 186 -1.60 16.76 -27.33
C ARG A 186 -1.60 15.23 -27.25
N HIS A 187 -1.27 14.66 -26.09
CA HIS A 187 -1.79 13.37 -25.66
C HIS A 187 -2.13 13.42 -24.17
N LEU A 188 -3.38 13.10 -23.83
CA LEU A 188 -3.83 12.94 -22.45
C LEU A 188 -3.29 11.62 -21.89
N GLN A 189 -2.74 11.65 -20.68
CA GLN A 189 -2.44 10.45 -19.89
C GLN A 189 -3.07 10.60 -18.48
N PRO A 190 -3.59 9.51 -17.88
CA PRO A 190 -4.30 9.54 -16.59
C PRO A 190 -3.38 9.65 -15.35
N GLY A 191 -3.97 10.00 -14.20
CA GLY A 191 -3.31 10.40 -12.95
C GLY A 191 -2.69 9.29 -12.07
N LYS A 192 -2.18 9.71 -10.89
CA LYS A 192 -1.21 8.99 -10.03
C LYS A 192 -1.79 8.60 -8.66
N LYS A 193 -1.63 7.34 -8.24
CA LYS A 193 -2.41 6.80 -7.11
C LYS A 193 -2.04 7.33 -5.70
N ARG A 194 -2.98 8.04 -5.07
CA ARG A 194 -3.06 8.29 -3.60
C ARG A 194 -3.44 6.98 -2.85
N PRO A 195 -3.05 6.79 -1.57
CA PRO A 195 -3.31 5.55 -0.82
C PRO A 195 -4.80 5.30 -0.52
N LEU A 196 -5.21 4.03 -0.52
CA LEU A 196 -6.60 3.62 -0.25
C LEU A 196 -6.88 3.44 1.25
N ALA A 197 -7.96 4.07 1.74
CA ALA A 197 -8.75 3.48 2.81
C ALA A 197 -9.49 2.24 2.26
N ARG A 198 -9.12 1.02 2.67
CA ARG A 198 -9.75 -0.24 2.21
C ARG A 198 -11.17 -0.39 2.81
N GLY A 199 -12.16 0.27 2.22
CA GLY A 199 -13.58 0.00 2.47
C GLY A 199 -14.02 -1.32 1.82
N ALA A 200 -14.54 -2.26 2.61
CA ALA A 200 -14.97 -3.56 2.12
C ALA A 200 -16.40 -3.51 1.54
N PHE A 201 -16.54 -3.67 0.23
CA PHE A 201 -17.84 -3.87 -0.42
C PHE A 201 -18.34 -5.30 -0.20
N LEU A 202 -19.21 -5.48 0.80
CA LEU A 202 -19.92 -6.73 1.05
C LEU A 202 -21.29 -6.71 0.36
N GLY A 203 -21.42 -7.48 -0.72
CA GLY A 203 -22.69 -7.79 -1.36
C GLY A 203 -23.44 -8.93 -0.65
N GLU A 204 -24.75 -8.75 -0.50
CA GLU A 204 -25.80 -9.76 -0.23
C GLU A 204 -25.57 -10.87 0.83
N ALA A 205 -26.28 -10.76 1.95
CA ALA A 205 -26.87 -11.92 2.66
C ALA A 205 -28.07 -11.48 3.51
N ARG A 206 -29.06 -12.37 3.70
CA ARG A 206 -30.11 -12.19 4.72
C ARG A 206 -29.52 -12.51 6.10
N GLY A 207 -29.64 -11.59 7.05
CA GLY A 207 -29.04 -11.73 8.39
C GLY A 207 -29.93 -12.46 9.42
N PRO A 208 -29.39 -12.72 10.63
CA PRO A 208 -30.15 -13.12 11.80
C PRO A 208 -30.65 -11.91 12.62
N GLU A 209 -31.75 -12.08 13.35
CA GLU A 209 -32.32 -11.05 14.22
C GLU A 209 -31.58 -10.96 15.57
N GLY A 210 -31.39 -9.74 16.11
CA GLY A 210 -30.67 -9.57 17.38
C GLY A 210 -30.37 -8.13 17.82
N GLY A 211 -31.27 -7.17 17.54
CA GLY A 211 -31.05 -5.75 17.87
C GLY A 211 -31.66 -5.31 19.20
N LEU A 212 -30.89 -4.58 20.01
CA LEU A 212 -31.43 -3.79 21.13
C LEU A 212 -32.27 -2.60 20.61
N PRO A 213 -33.39 -2.24 21.26
CA PRO A 213 -34.29 -1.21 20.74
C PRO A 213 -33.69 0.20 20.84
N ARG A 214 -33.71 0.92 19.72
CA ARG A 214 -33.55 2.39 19.69
C ARG A 214 -34.92 3.06 19.90
N PRO A 215 -34.98 4.28 20.48
CA PRO A 215 -36.24 5.01 20.62
C PRO A 215 -36.84 5.36 19.25
N ALA A 216 -38.18 5.35 19.16
CA ALA A 216 -38.91 5.68 17.94
C ALA A 216 -38.99 7.20 17.71
N PRO A 217 -39.03 7.67 16.45
CA PRO A 217 -39.33 9.08 16.14
C PRO A 217 -40.78 9.43 16.49
N PRO A 218 -41.10 10.73 16.72
CA PRO A 218 -42.46 11.17 17.01
C PRO A 218 -43.40 10.95 15.82
N ALA A 219 -44.63 10.54 16.10
CA ALA A 219 -45.66 10.29 15.09
C ALA A 219 -46.33 11.59 14.60
N PRO A 220 -46.78 11.65 13.33
CA PRO A 220 -47.60 12.76 12.83
C PRO A 220 -49.01 12.77 13.48
N PRO A 221 -49.70 13.92 13.49
CA PRO A 221 -51.04 14.03 14.07
C PRO A 221 -52.06 13.19 13.29
N GLY A 222 -52.90 12.44 14.02
CA GLY A 222 -53.78 11.42 13.43
C GLY A 222 -55.26 11.82 13.30
N LEU A 223 -56.00 11.00 12.56
CA LEU A 223 -57.47 10.98 12.47
C LEU A 223 -57.98 9.52 12.64
N PRO A 224 -59.27 9.29 12.94
CA PRO A 224 -59.62 8.34 14.01
C PRO A 224 -60.01 6.90 13.60
N HIS A 225 -59.65 5.98 14.50
CA HIS A 225 -60.31 4.72 14.91
C HIS A 225 -61.17 3.89 13.94
N ALA A 226 -60.77 2.61 13.80
CA ALA A 226 -61.69 1.46 13.80
C ALA A 226 -61.26 0.46 14.91
N ARG A 227 -62.16 -0.45 15.33
CA ARG A 227 -61.93 -1.40 16.44
C ARG A 227 -61.89 -2.87 15.95
N GLY A 228 -61.03 -3.70 16.51
CA GLY A 228 -61.02 -5.17 16.34
C GLY A 228 -60.02 -5.86 17.30
N PRO A 229 -60.28 -7.07 17.87
CA PRO A 229 -59.62 -7.47 19.12
C PRO A 229 -58.88 -8.83 19.15
N GLY A 230 -57.90 -8.94 20.06
CA GLY A 230 -57.65 -10.16 20.85
C GLY A 230 -56.42 -11.02 20.49
N GLY A 231 -55.58 -11.32 21.49
CA GLY A 231 -54.47 -12.29 21.38
C GLY A 231 -53.46 -12.22 22.55
N ASP A 232 -53.58 -13.11 23.54
CA ASP A 232 -52.67 -13.24 24.71
C ASP A 232 -51.91 -14.57 24.65
N ARG A 233 -50.60 -14.59 24.99
CA ARG A 233 -49.99 -15.52 26.00
C ARG A 233 -48.45 -15.51 26.13
N ARG A 234 -48.01 -15.10 27.33
CA ARG A 234 -47.13 -15.83 28.30
C ARG A 234 -45.73 -16.39 27.92
N ARG A 235 -44.76 -15.78 28.62
CA ARG A 235 -43.43 -16.23 29.14
C ARG A 235 -43.20 -17.74 29.42
N ALA A 236 -41.90 -18.11 29.41
CA ALA A 236 -41.31 -19.16 30.28
C ALA A 236 -39.90 -18.76 30.80
N ARG A 237 -39.34 -19.47 31.81
CA ARG A 237 -37.98 -19.28 32.40
C ARG A 237 -37.42 -20.58 33.01
N GLY A 238 -36.09 -20.78 32.93
CA GLY A 238 -35.24 -21.66 33.76
C GLY A 238 -33.79 -21.16 33.65
N ARG A 239 -32.88 -21.12 34.66
CA ARG A 239 -32.49 -22.04 35.76
C ARG A 239 -31.85 -23.36 35.24
N GLY A 240 -30.65 -23.78 35.67
CA GLY A 240 -29.62 -23.16 36.54
C GLY A 240 -28.70 -24.19 37.22
N LEU A 241 -27.66 -23.73 37.97
CA LEU A 241 -26.65 -24.54 38.73
C LEU A 241 -25.66 -25.31 37.82
N GLY A 242 -24.43 -25.73 38.19
CA GLY A 242 -23.51 -25.59 39.35
C GLY A 242 -22.27 -26.50 39.05
N GLY A 243 -21.03 -26.41 39.58
CA GLY A 243 -20.41 -25.65 40.67
C GLY A 243 -19.73 -26.60 41.69
N LEU A 244 -18.38 -26.65 41.79
CA LEU A 244 -17.59 -27.22 42.94
C LEU A 244 -16.06 -26.96 42.84
N ARG A 245 -15.24 -27.41 43.83
CA ARG A 245 -13.83 -27.00 44.11
C ARG A 245 -12.87 -28.17 44.44
N GLY A 246 -11.54 -27.98 44.34
CA GLY A 246 -10.52 -28.90 44.91
C GLY A 246 -9.06 -28.38 44.98
N ARG A 247 -8.39 -28.54 46.14
CA ARG A 247 -7.02 -28.12 46.57
C ARG A 247 -5.91 -29.09 46.05
N GLY A 248 -4.58 -28.90 46.16
CA GLY A 248 -3.70 -27.80 46.63
C GLY A 248 -2.37 -28.26 47.33
N GLY A 249 -1.25 -27.53 47.20
CA GLY A 249 0.07 -27.73 47.90
C GLY A 249 1.14 -28.56 47.14
N ALA A 250 2.46 -28.56 47.44
CA ALA A 250 3.33 -27.73 48.31
C ALA A 250 4.86 -27.92 47.96
N HIS A 251 5.78 -27.14 48.55
CA HIS A 251 7.25 -27.09 48.25
C HIS A 251 8.14 -27.85 49.29
N PRO A 252 9.41 -28.23 48.98
CA PRO A 252 10.61 -27.34 49.09
C PRO A 252 11.62 -27.58 47.91
N GLY A 253 12.95 -27.35 47.91
CA GLY A 253 13.97 -26.94 48.90
C GLY A 253 15.39 -26.71 48.26
N ARG A 254 16.49 -26.65 49.04
CA ARG A 254 17.89 -26.45 48.57
C ARG A 254 18.99 -27.01 49.54
N PRO A 255 20.19 -27.32 49.01
CA PRO A 255 21.49 -26.77 49.46
C PRO A 255 22.17 -25.97 48.30
N GLY A 256 23.46 -25.58 48.24
CA GLY A 256 24.67 -25.68 49.10
C GLY A 256 25.80 -24.79 48.51
N ALA A 257 27.03 -24.72 49.09
CA ALA A 257 28.10 -23.82 48.58
C ALA A 257 29.57 -24.13 49.03
N ARG A 258 30.55 -23.45 48.38
CA ARG A 258 32.04 -23.33 48.62
C ARG A 258 32.93 -24.28 47.78
N ARG A 259 34.16 -23.93 47.33
CA ARG A 259 34.92 -22.65 47.25
C ARG A 259 36.15 -22.77 46.30
N GLY A 260 36.58 -21.67 45.67
CA GLY A 260 38.01 -21.38 45.39
C GLY A 260 38.50 -21.46 43.93
N GLY A 261 39.41 -20.54 43.56
CA GLY A 261 40.16 -20.54 42.29
C GLY A 261 39.90 -19.33 41.37
N SER A 262 40.92 -18.51 41.12
CA SER A 262 40.94 -17.46 40.08
C SER A 262 42.22 -17.62 39.26
N PRO A 263 42.22 -17.25 37.97
CA PRO A 263 43.08 -16.13 37.63
C PRO A 263 42.52 -15.15 36.57
N ARG A 264 42.65 -13.86 36.91
CA ARG A 264 43.01 -12.70 36.06
C ARG A 264 42.05 -12.27 34.92
N ASP A 265 41.67 -11.00 35.04
CA ASP A 265 40.77 -10.23 34.18
C ASP A 265 41.55 -9.40 33.13
N PRO A 266 41.19 -9.48 31.84
CA PRO A 266 41.41 -8.42 30.86
C PRO A 266 40.14 -7.56 30.74
N GLY A 267 40.22 -6.31 31.22
CA GLY A 267 39.06 -5.43 31.43
C GLY A 267 38.17 -5.17 30.21
N PRO A 268 36.96 -4.64 30.44
CA PRO A 268 35.84 -4.72 29.49
C PRO A 268 36.12 -4.00 28.16
N LEU A 269 36.09 -4.76 27.06
CA LEU A 269 35.86 -4.18 25.74
C LEU A 269 34.52 -3.41 25.77
N ARG A 270 34.56 -2.15 25.35
CA ARG A 270 33.35 -1.37 25.12
C ARG A 270 32.55 -2.02 23.98
N LEU A 271 31.38 -2.55 24.30
CA LEU A 271 30.37 -2.85 23.28
C LEU A 271 30.01 -1.55 22.54
N PRO A 272 29.96 -1.54 21.19
CA PRO A 272 29.29 -0.45 20.49
C PRO A 272 27.80 -0.47 20.86
N GLY A 273 27.23 0.70 21.11
CA GLY A 273 25.79 0.84 21.35
C GLY A 273 24.98 0.55 20.08
N PRO A 274 23.63 0.44 20.19
CA PRO A 274 22.77 0.26 19.02
C PRO A 274 23.01 1.38 18.01
N GLY A 275 23.31 0.99 16.77
CA GLY A 275 23.69 1.92 15.71
C GLY A 275 22.57 2.89 15.37
N ARG A 276 22.83 4.19 15.51
CA ARG A 276 22.00 5.22 14.87
C ARG A 276 22.34 5.25 13.38
N ALA A 277 21.35 5.48 12.53
CA ALA A 277 21.60 5.70 11.11
C ALA A 277 22.51 6.92 10.92
N HIS A 278 23.70 6.71 10.33
CA HIS A 278 24.70 7.75 10.17
C HIS A 278 24.67 8.35 8.76
N ALA A 279 23.92 9.43 8.60
CA ALA A 279 24.12 10.36 7.48
C ALA A 279 25.46 11.10 7.63
N SER A 280 26.57 10.42 7.35
CA SER A 280 27.92 10.99 7.52
C SER A 280 28.30 11.89 6.35
N ILE A 281 28.71 13.13 6.66
CA ILE A 281 29.19 14.09 5.65
C ILE A 281 30.59 13.69 5.18
N GLY A 282 30.65 12.93 4.09
CA GLY A 282 31.90 12.58 3.42
C GLY A 282 32.63 13.82 2.90
N HIS A 283 33.88 14.02 3.30
CA HIS A 283 34.64 15.25 3.06
C HIS A 283 35.21 15.35 1.63
N ARG A 284 34.35 15.12 0.61
CA ARG A 284 34.60 15.34 -0.84
C ARG A 284 33.30 15.32 -1.67
N GLY A 285 32.33 16.18 -1.33
CA GLY A 285 31.30 16.63 -2.28
C GLY A 285 30.14 15.68 -2.60
N GLY A 286 29.75 14.79 -1.68
CA GLY A 286 28.54 13.98 -1.82
C GLY A 286 28.08 13.35 -0.51
N ILE A 287 26.77 13.32 -0.27
CA ILE A 287 26.16 12.58 0.85
C ILE A 287 26.03 11.11 0.43
N LEU A 288 26.86 10.25 1.03
CA LEU A 288 26.74 8.80 0.91
C LEU A 288 25.42 8.36 1.57
N LEU A 289 24.58 7.63 0.84
CA LEU A 289 23.38 6.99 1.38
C LEU A 289 23.61 5.47 1.36
N GLU A 290 24.04 4.91 2.49
CA GLU A 290 24.09 3.46 2.69
C GLU A 290 23.61 3.11 4.11
N GLY A 291 23.06 1.91 4.29
CA GLY A 291 22.50 1.50 5.57
C GLY A 291 21.67 0.22 5.51
N GLU A 292 20.94 -0.04 6.60
CA GLU A 292 20.04 -1.17 6.76
C GLU A 292 18.59 -0.75 6.51
N LEU A 293 17.82 -1.58 5.79
CA LEU A 293 16.40 -1.32 5.47
C LEU A 293 15.49 -1.35 6.70
N LYS A 294 16.00 -1.90 7.82
CA LYS A 294 15.36 -1.89 9.13
C LYS A 294 15.48 -0.55 9.88
N ALA A 295 16.39 0.33 9.44
CA ALA A 295 16.61 1.65 10.03
C ALA A 295 15.98 2.79 9.19
N ILE A 296 15.75 2.55 7.90
CA ILE A 296 15.02 3.43 6.96
C ILE A 296 14.45 2.54 5.85
N SER A 297 13.14 2.66 5.57
CA SER A 297 12.47 1.80 4.59
C SER A 297 12.98 2.05 3.17
N LEU A 298 12.84 1.03 2.30
CA LEU A 298 13.17 1.19 0.89
C LEU A 298 12.39 2.35 0.25
N THR A 299 11.12 2.53 0.59
CA THR A 299 10.30 3.69 0.17
C THR A 299 10.93 5.03 0.54
N GLU A 300 11.36 5.23 1.79
CA GLU A 300 12.01 6.49 2.22
C GLU A 300 13.36 6.70 1.52
N VAL A 301 14.14 5.63 1.28
CA VAL A 301 15.40 5.72 0.51
C VAL A 301 15.14 6.16 -0.93
N LEU A 302 14.12 5.60 -1.58
CA LEU A 302 13.70 5.98 -2.94
C LEU A 302 13.23 7.45 -2.98
N GLU A 303 12.44 7.88 -2.00
CA GLU A 303 11.94 9.25 -1.88
C GLU A 303 13.07 10.26 -1.63
N LEU A 304 14.07 9.94 -0.80
CA LEU A 304 15.26 10.78 -0.60
C LEU A 304 16.10 10.94 -1.88
N VAL A 305 16.19 9.89 -2.72
CA VAL A 305 16.86 9.96 -4.02
C VAL A 305 16.05 10.82 -5.00
N HIS A 306 14.71 10.69 -4.99
CA HIS A 306 13.81 11.46 -5.84
C HIS A 306 13.74 12.95 -5.47
N ALA A 307 13.47 13.29 -4.21
CA ALA A 307 13.29 14.66 -3.73
C ALA A 307 14.56 15.51 -3.89
N HIS A 308 15.73 14.90 -3.71
CA HIS A 308 17.03 15.54 -3.98
C HIS A 308 17.48 15.46 -5.45
N ARG A 309 16.59 15.03 -6.37
CA ARG A 309 16.82 14.89 -7.83
C ARG A 309 18.16 14.22 -8.17
N ARG A 310 18.55 13.17 -7.42
CA ARG A 310 19.89 12.57 -7.54
C ARG A 310 20.00 11.67 -8.78
N SER A 311 21.17 11.67 -9.41
CA SER A 311 21.56 10.69 -10.43
C SER A 311 22.56 9.69 -9.83
N GLY A 312 22.41 8.40 -10.13
CA GLY A 312 23.23 7.35 -9.53
C GLY A 312 22.67 5.95 -9.71
N VAL A 313 23.25 5.01 -8.98
CA VAL A 313 22.76 3.63 -8.86
C VAL A 313 22.41 3.37 -7.39
N LEU A 314 21.19 2.91 -7.12
CA LEU A 314 20.80 2.36 -5.83
C LEU A 314 20.91 0.84 -5.88
N GLU A 315 21.88 0.29 -5.17
CA GLU A 315 22.02 -1.14 -4.90
C GLU A 315 21.19 -1.47 -3.64
N VAL A 316 20.38 -2.53 -3.70
CA VAL A 316 19.55 -3.01 -2.59
C VAL A 316 19.71 -4.53 -2.51
N ARG A 317 19.79 -5.10 -1.30
CA ARG A 317 19.87 -6.55 -1.11
C ARG A 317 19.06 -7.01 0.10
N THR A 318 18.11 -7.91 -0.14
CA THR A 318 17.18 -8.49 0.84
C THR A 318 17.43 -9.99 0.91
N GLY A 319 18.08 -10.44 1.99
CA GLY A 319 18.66 -11.79 2.05
C GLY A 319 19.56 -12.10 0.84
N PRO A 320 19.28 -13.15 0.04
CA PRO A 320 20.02 -13.47 -1.19
C PRO A 320 19.56 -12.70 -2.44
N LEU A 321 18.48 -11.91 -2.39
CA LEU A 321 17.90 -11.23 -3.56
C LEU A 321 18.49 -9.82 -3.74
N PRO A 322 19.15 -9.52 -4.88
CA PRO A 322 19.60 -8.17 -5.20
C PRO A 322 18.58 -7.41 -6.06
N LEU A 323 18.55 -6.09 -5.93
CA LEU A 323 17.91 -5.15 -6.85
C LEU A 323 18.87 -4.00 -7.13
N THR A 324 19.01 -3.64 -8.41
CA THR A 324 19.82 -2.52 -8.87
C THR A 324 18.91 -1.53 -9.58
N LEU A 325 18.79 -0.31 -9.05
CA LEU A 325 18.00 0.77 -9.66
C LEU A 325 18.91 1.86 -10.21
N ARG A 326 18.73 2.21 -11.48
CA ARG A 326 19.44 3.31 -12.15
C ARG A 326 18.57 4.56 -12.07
N PHE A 327 19.14 5.65 -11.59
CA PHE A 327 18.47 6.94 -11.38
C PHE A 327 19.08 8.05 -12.24
N ALA A 328 18.21 8.87 -12.85
CA ALA A 328 18.58 10.13 -13.49
C ALA A 328 17.66 11.24 -12.98
N LEU A 329 18.25 12.31 -12.43
CA LEU A 329 17.51 13.46 -11.88
C LEU A 329 16.41 13.07 -10.87
N GLY A 330 16.59 11.99 -10.11
CA GLY A 330 15.59 11.48 -9.16
C GLY A 330 14.47 10.62 -9.76
N GLU A 331 14.40 10.42 -11.08
CA GLU A 331 13.51 9.43 -11.70
C GLU A 331 14.24 8.07 -11.86
N VAL A 332 13.52 6.96 -11.75
CA VAL A 332 14.07 5.62 -12.06
C VAL A 332 14.08 5.43 -13.58
N VAL A 333 15.28 5.30 -14.16
CA VAL A 333 15.52 5.09 -15.60
C VAL A 333 15.87 3.64 -15.94
N GLY A 334 16.05 2.79 -14.93
CA GLY A 334 16.32 1.36 -15.11
C GLY A 334 16.21 0.60 -13.80
N ALA A 335 15.87 -0.68 -13.89
CA ALA A 335 15.78 -1.59 -12.76
C ALA A 335 16.24 -2.98 -13.20
N SER A 336 16.98 -3.71 -12.36
CA SER A 336 17.30 -5.11 -12.61
C SER A 336 17.46 -5.94 -11.34
N ILE A 337 17.13 -7.22 -11.45
CA ILE A 337 17.53 -8.29 -10.53
C ILE A 337 18.57 -9.11 -11.30
N LEU A 338 19.85 -9.01 -10.95
CA LEU A 338 20.96 -9.60 -11.72
C LEU A 338 20.90 -9.21 -13.22
N ASP A 339 20.56 -10.15 -14.09
CA ASP A 339 20.44 -10.01 -15.55
C ASP A 339 18.99 -9.85 -16.06
N TRP A 340 18.00 -9.89 -15.15
CA TRP A 340 16.60 -9.62 -15.48
C TRP A 340 16.32 -8.13 -15.30
N GLU A 341 16.08 -7.42 -16.40
CA GLU A 341 15.84 -5.97 -16.40
C GLU A 341 14.35 -5.59 -16.60
N GLY A 342 14.02 -4.35 -16.23
CA GLY A 342 12.76 -3.68 -16.56
C GLY A 342 11.71 -3.71 -15.44
N LEU A 343 10.49 -3.28 -15.77
CA LEU A 343 9.37 -3.19 -14.82
C LEU A 343 8.96 -4.56 -14.25
N ASP A 344 9.03 -5.63 -15.06
CA ASP A 344 8.75 -7.00 -14.59
C ASP A 344 9.74 -7.45 -13.48
N ALA A 345 11.01 -7.02 -13.55
CA ALA A 345 12.01 -7.29 -12.51
C ALA A 345 11.81 -6.40 -11.27
N LEU A 346 11.54 -5.11 -11.48
CA LEU A 346 11.23 -4.14 -10.42
C LEU A 346 10.05 -4.62 -9.57
N PHE A 347 8.91 -4.87 -10.21
CA PHE A 347 7.66 -5.16 -9.52
C PHE A 347 7.60 -6.56 -8.89
N ALA A 348 8.56 -7.45 -9.20
CA ALA A 348 8.73 -8.74 -8.54
C ALA A 348 9.61 -8.66 -7.26
N PHE A 349 10.34 -7.56 -7.06
CA PHE A 349 11.06 -7.29 -5.81
C PHE A 349 10.09 -6.76 -4.74
N PRO A 350 10.26 -7.11 -3.44
CA PRO A 350 9.44 -6.57 -2.36
C PRO A 350 9.71 -5.08 -2.14
N LEU A 351 8.68 -4.23 -2.21
CA LEU A 351 8.77 -2.79 -1.92
C LEU A 351 8.97 -2.50 -0.42
N HIS A 352 8.44 -3.36 0.45
CA HIS A 352 8.53 -3.24 1.90
C HIS A 352 9.20 -4.48 2.54
N PRO A 353 10.50 -4.70 2.32
CA PRO A 353 11.23 -5.82 2.91
C PRO A 353 11.50 -5.60 4.40
N GLU A 354 11.33 -6.64 5.23
CA GLU A 354 11.56 -6.56 6.69
C GLU A 354 13.03 -6.34 7.07
N GLU A 355 13.96 -6.85 6.26
CA GLU A 355 15.40 -6.71 6.45
C GLU A 355 16.16 -6.63 5.13
N GLY A 356 17.38 -6.08 5.19
CA GLY A 356 18.29 -5.95 4.06
C GLY A 356 19.21 -4.76 4.21
N VAL A 357 20.02 -4.51 3.18
CA VAL A 357 20.96 -3.39 3.10
C VAL A 357 20.80 -2.64 1.77
N PHE A 358 21.17 -1.36 1.76
CA PHE A 358 21.19 -0.54 0.55
C PHE A 358 22.45 0.32 0.47
N ARG A 359 22.81 0.73 -0.76
CA ARG A 359 23.88 1.69 -1.07
C ARG A 359 23.54 2.49 -2.32
N PHE A 360 23.61 3.81 -2.24
CA PHE A 360 23.54 4.71 -3.38
C PHE A 360 24.93 5.15 -3.82
N VAL A 361 25.27 4.91 -5.08
CA VAL A 361 26.50 5.35 -5.75
C VAL A 361 26.14 6.48 -6.72
N PRO A 362 26.45 7.77 -6.41
CA PRO A 362 26.14 8.88 -7.31
C PRO A 362 26.91 8.80 -8.64
N THR A 363 26.25 9.12 -9.76
CA THR A 363 26.90 9.32 -11.06
C THR A 363 26.70 10.74 -11.58
N ARG A 364 27.68 11.24 -12.34
CA ARG A 364 27.61 12.53 -13.04
C ARG A 364 26.99 12.41 -14.44
N SER A 365 26.97 11.21 -15.00
CA SER A 365 26.45 10.91 -16.33
C SER A 365 25.60 9.63 -16.27
N PRO A 366 24.26 9.73 -16.26
CA PRO A 366 23.39 8.56 -16.42
C PRO A 366 23.32 8.16 -17.91
N GLU A 367 23.49 6.88 -18.20
CA GLU A 367 23.48 6.35 -19.58
C GLU A 367 22.08 6.36 -20.21
N ALA A 368 21.05 6.18 -19.37
CA ALA A 368 19.65 6.29 -19.76
C ALA A 368 19.04 7.56 -19.15
N THR A 369 18.30 8.33 -19.96
CA THR A 369 17.67 9.60 -19.57
C THR A 369 16.15 9.53 -19.49
N GLN A 370 15.52 8.53 -20.10
CA GLN A 370 14.08 8.31 -20.04
C GLN A 370 13.71 7.51 -18.78
N ALA A 371 12.82 8.06 -17.95
CA ALA A 371 12.24 7.36 -16.82
C ALA A 371 11.39 6.17 -17.29
N LEU A 372 11.42 5.04 -16.56
CA LEU A 372 10.56 3.88 -16.83
C LEU A 372 9.08 4.29 -16.78
N MET A 373 8.75 5.10 -15.79
CA MET A 373 7.53 5.89 -15.64
C MET A 373 7.80 6.98 -14.58
N PRO A 374 6.99 8.05 -14.45
CA PRO A 374 7.21 9.07 -13.43
C PRO A 374 7.21 8.46 -12.03
N PHE A 375 8.14 8.87 -11.16
CA PHE A 375 8.38 8.26 -9.84
C PHE A 375 7.12 8.03 -8.98
N SER A 376 6.18 9.00 -8.99
CA SER A 376 4.91 8.91 -8.25
C SER A 376 3.86 7.98 -8.90
N VAL A 377 4.00 7.58 -10.16
CA VAL A 377 3.29 6.40 -10.70
C VAL A 377 4.00 5.13 -10.24
N LEU A 378 5.33 5.11 -10.32
CA LEU A 378 6.17 3.94 -10.09
C LEU A 378 5.99 3.34 -8.69
N LEU A 379 5.99 4.15 -7.63
CA LEU A 379 5.76 3.64 -6.27
C LEU A 379 4.35 3.04 -6.10
N GLY A 380 3.32 3.72 -6.61
CA GLY A 380 1.93 3.26 -6.50
C GLY A 380 1.66 1.97 -7.28
N GLU A 381 2.22 1.84 -8.49
CA GLU A 381 2.10 0.63 -9.30
C GLU A 381 2.97 -0.52 -8.76
N TRP A 382 4.16 -0.25 -8.21
CA TRP A 382 4.97 -1.27 -7.54
C TRP A 382 4.25 -1.83 -6.31
N ALA A 383 3.68 -0.96 -5.47
CA ALA A 383 2.86 -1.38 -4.33
C ALA A 383 1.65 -2.24 -4.77
N ARG A 384 0.89 -1.77 -5.78
CA ARG A 384 -0.25 -2.51 -6.35
C ARG A 384 0.15 -3.89 -6.88
N VAL A 385 1.27 -3.99 -7.59
CA VAL A 385 1.72 -5.26 -8.18
C VAL A 385 2.32 -6.21 -7.13
N ASN A 386 2.92 -5.70 -6.04
CA ASN A 386 3.25 -6.52 -4.86
C ASN A 386 1.98 -7.12 -4.20
N ASP A 387 0.96 -6.29 -3.94
CA ASP A 387 -0.37 -6.73 -3.45
C ASP A 387 -0.98 -7.84 -4.35
N GLU A 388 -0.80 -7.72 -5.67
CA GLU A 388 -1.25 -8.72 -6.64
C GLU A 388 -0.40 -9.99 -6.67
N TRP A 389 0.93 -9.89 -6.53
CA TRP A 389 1.79 -11.07 -6.42
C TRP A 389 1.41 -11.94 -5.23
N ASP A 390 1.22 -11.34 -4.05
CA ASP A 390 0.86 -12.10 -2.85
C ASP A 390 -0.56 -12.68 -2.94
N ARG A 391 -1.50 -11.97 -3.61
CA ARG A 391 -2.80 -12.55 -4.01
C ARG A 391 -2.61 -13.78 -4.89
N PHE A 392 -1.81 -13.70 -5.95
CA PHE A 392 -1.63 -14.80 -6.91
C PHE A 392 -0.94 -16.02 -6.32
N ARG A 393 0.01 -15.80 -5.40
CA ARG A 393 0.77 -16.84 -4.70
C ARG A 393 -0.05 -17.71 -3.74
N THR A 394 -1.30 -17.33 -3.46
CA THR A 394 -2.25 -18.21 -2.75
C THR A 394 -2.61 -19.47 -3.53
N LEU A 395 -2.55 -19.43 -4.88
CA LEU A 395 -2.87 -20.56 -5.77
C LEU A 395 -1.71 -21.01 -6.66
N ILE A 396 -0.77 -20.10 -7.00
CA ILE A 396 0.35 -20.36 -7.91
C ILE A 396 1.62 -19.78 -7.27
N ASP A 397 2.41 -20.65 -6.63
CA ASP A 397 3.56 -20.28 -5.78
C ASP A 397 4.67 -19.50 -6.51
N SER A 398 4.94 -19.77 -7.79
CA SER A 398 5.83 -18.96 -8.62
C SER A 398 5.41 -18.92 -10.09
N PRO A 399 5.80 -17.91 -10.88
CA PRO A 399 5.66 -17.91 -12.34
C PRO A 399 6.39 -19.05 -13.06
N SER A 400 7.30 -19.75 -12.37
CA SER A 400 7.91 -20.99 -12.89
C SER A 400 7.04 -22.22 -12.72
N ARG A 401 6.00 -22.21 -11.88
CA ARG A 401 5.03 -23.31 -11.74
C ARG A 401 4.48 -23.71 -13.10
N VAL A 402 4.58 -25.00 -13.43
CA VAL A 402 3.96 -25.56 -14.65
C VAL A 402 2.50 -25.86 -14.37
N LEU A 403 1.62 -25.38 -15.27
CA LEU A 403 0.18 -25.65 -15.27
C LEU A 403 -0.18 -26.52 -16.48
N GLU A 404 -1.19 -27.36 -16.32
CA GLU A 404 -1.82 -28.12 -17.41
C GLU A 404 -3.25 -27.62 -17.65
N ALA A 405 -3.73 -27.66 -18.91
CA ALA A 405 -5.09 -27.26 -19.24
C ALA A 405 -6.07 -28.45 -19.08
N ILE A 406 -7.01 -28.34 -18.13
CA ILE A 406 -8.13 -29.30 -17.97
C ILE A 406 -9.14 -29.10 -19.11
N ARG A 407 -9.45 -27.85 -19.44
CA ARG A 407 -10.36 -27.46 -20.53
C ARG A 407 -9.60 -26.57 -21.54
N PRO A 408 -9.01 -27.15 -22.61
CA PRO A 408 -8.22 -26.38 -23.58
C PRO A 408 -9.11 -25.55 -24.53
N GLY A 409 -9.54 -24.37 -24.05
CA GLY A 409 -10.09 -23.28 -24.86
C GLY A 409 -9.19 -22.04 -24.81
N GLU A 410 -9.55 -20.94 -25.48
CA GLU A 410 -8.84 -19.67 -25.28
C GLU A 410 -9.21 -19.03 -23.93
N PRO A 411 -8.26 -18.39 -23.21
CA PRO A 411 -6.83 -18.24 -23.54
C PRO A 411 -5.97 -19.45 -23.10
N TYR A 412 -6.56 -20.40 -22.38
CA TYR A 412 -5.88 -21.47 -21.62
C TYR A 412 -5.19 -22.55 -22.47
N GLY A 413 -5.47 -22.65 -23.77
CA GLY A 413 -4.78 -23.56 -24.70
C GLY A 413 -3.26 -23.39 -24.72
N ALA A 414 -2.74 -22.22 -24.31
CA ALA A 414 -1.31 -21.98 -24.12
C ALA A 414 -0.65 -22.86 -23.03
N PHE A 415 -1.42 -23.55 -22.17
CA PHE A 415 -0.92 -24.46 -21.13
C PHE A 415 -0.97 -25.94 -21.51
N LEU A 416 -1.51 -26.28 -22.69
CA LEU A 416 -1.64 -27.67 -23.14
C LEU A 416 -0.28 -28.38 -23.24
N GLY A 417 -0.17 -29.55 -22.59
CA GLY A 417 1.07 -30.33 -22.49
C GLY A 417 2.06 -29.78 -21.45
N GLY A 418 1.58 -28.97 -20.50
CA GLY A 418 2.33 -28.48 -19.36
C GLY A 418 3.28 -27.32 -19.69
N LYS A 419 2.82 -26.08 -19.49
CA LYS A 419 3.66 -24.86 -19.60
C LYS A 419 3.69 -24.07 -18.30
N SER A 420 4.77 -23.33 -18.04
CA SER A 420 4.81 -22.38 -16.92
C SER A 420 4.21 -21.03 -17.29
N VAL A 421 3.84 -20.23 -16.28
CA VAL A 421 3.29 -18.88 -16.49
C VAL A 421 4.26 -18.01 -17.30
N ARG A 422 5.58 -18.13 -17.06
CA ARG A 422 6.61 -17.46 -17.88
C ARG A 422 6.59 -17.89 -19.36
N ALA A 423 6.32 -19.16 -19.65
CA ALA A 423 6.19 -19.63 -21.02
C ALA A 423 4.90 -19.12 -21.68
N ALA A 424 3.79 -19.08 -20.95
CA ALA A 424 2.52 -18.50 -21.42
C ALA A 424 2.62 -16.98 -21.66
N ALA A 425 3.29 -16.23 -20.77
CA ALA A 425 3.56 -14.79 -20.95
C ALA A 425 4.27 -14.51 -22.28
N LYS A 426 5.35 -15.27 -22.56
CA LYS A 426 6.09 -15.19 -23.82
C LYS A 426 5.27 -15.61 -25.04
N ALA A 427 4.41 -16.62 -24.91
CA ALA A 427 3.55 -17.09 -26.00
C ALA A 427 2.42 -16.10 -26.34
N TRP A 428 1.88 -15.41 -25.33
CA TRP A 428 0.84 -14.38 -25.49
C TRP A 428 1.39 -12.98 -25.82
N GLY A 429 2.69 -12.73 -25.63
CA GLY A 429 3.29 -11.41 -25.82
C GLY A 429 2.85 -10.37 -24.79
N VAL A 430 2.53 -10.78 -23.56
CA VAL A 430 2.03 -9.90 -22.47
C VAL A 430 3.03 -9.80 -21.31
N PRO A 431 3.01 -8.71 -20.51
CA PRO A 431 3.79 -8.59 -19.28
C PRO A 431 3.52 -9.73 -18.31
N LEU A 432 4.50 -10.10 -17.49
CA LEU A 432 4.42 -11.30 -16.67
C LEU A 432 3.24 -11.28 -15.69
N ILE A 433 2.91 -10.11 -15.13
CA ILE A 433 1.78 -9.95 -14.20
C ILE A 433 0.43 -10.23 -14.86
N ILE A 434 0.25 -9.85 -16.13
CA ILE A 434 -0.98 -10.12 -16.91
C ILE A 434 -1.10 -11.61 -17.22
N ALA A 435 0.03 -12.29 -17.45
CA ALA A 435 0.04 -13.73 -17.62
C ALA A 435 -0.28 -14.47 -16.31
N MET A 436 0.23 -13.96 -15.17
CA MET A 436 -0.07 -14.49 -13.83
C MET A 436 -1.54 -14.32 -13.48
N GLU A 437 -2.17 -13.18 -13.79
CA GLU A 437 -3.60 -12.99 -13.54
C GLU A 437 -4.45 -13.98 -14.32
N ARG A 438 -4.20 -14.15 -15.63
CA ARG A 438 -4.88 -15.15 -16.46
C ARG A 438 -4.69 -16.56 -15.91
N ALA A 439 -3.47 -16.91 -15.50
CA ALA A 439 -3.15 -18.21 -14.92
C ALA A 439 -3.89 -18.45 -13.59
N TYR A 440 -3.89 -17.47 -12.70
CA TYR A 440 -4.58 -17.50 -11.41
C TYR A 440 -6.09 -17.67 -11.57
N MET A 441 -6.70 -16.92 -12.48
CA MET A 441 -8.13 -17.03 -12.81
C MET A 441 -8.47 -18.44 -13.30
N GLY A 442 -7.68 -18.98 -14.25
CA GLY A 442 -7.88 -20.35 -14.76
C GLY A 442 -7.70 -21.44 -13.71
N VAL A 443 -6.78 -21.29 -12.75
CA VAL A 443 -6.65 -22.23 -11.62
C VAL A 443 -7.83 -22.11 -10.66
N ARG A 444 -8.30 -20.89 -10.38
CA ARG A 444 -9.46 -20.60 -9.51
C ARG A 444 -10.78 -21.11 -10.10
N GLU A 445 -10.92 -21.11 -11.42
CA GLU A 445 -12.12 -21.52 -12.17
C GLU A 445 -12.10 -22.99 -12.62
N GLY A 446 -11.02 -23.72 -12.33
CA GLY A 446 -10.86 -25.15 -12.61
C GLY A 446 -10.53 -25.49 -14.07
N ASP A 447 -10.08 -24.50 -14.86
CA ASP A 447 -9.60 -24.68 -16.23
C ASP A 447 -8.12 -25.09 -16.29
N LEU A 448 -7.33 -24.69 -15.30
CA LEU A 448 -5.90 -24.98 -15.19
C LEU A 448 -5.59 -25.76 -13.90
N TYR A 449 -4.62 -26.67 -13.97
CA TYR A 449 -4.18 -27.46 -12.81
C TYR A 449 -2.68 -27.30 -12.55
N PRO A 450 -2.25 -26.88 -11.33
CA PRO A 450 -0.84 -26.81 -10.96
C PRO A 450 -0.17 -28.18 -10.87
N LEU A 451 0.80 -28.44 -11.75
CA LEU A 451 1.65 -29.62 -11.71
C LEU A 451 2.78 -29.46 -10.70
N ARG A 452 3.24 -30.57 -10.10
CA ARG A 452 4.46 -30.63 -9.27
C ARG A 452 5.75 -30.56 -10.11
N ARG A 453 5.82 -29.60 -11.04
CA ARG A 453 6.92 -29.32 -11.96
C ARG A 453 7.09 -27.80 -12.08
N TYR A 454 8.31 -27.36 -12.36
CA TYR A 454 8.66 -25.97 -12.59
C TYR A 454 9.46 -25.81 -13.89
N SER A 455 9.46 -24.63 -14.54
CA SER A 455 10.25 -24.41 -15.76
C SER A 455 11.75 -24.68 -15.56
N TRP A 456 12.27 -24.45 -14.36
CA TRP A 456 13.66 -24.70 -14.02
C TRP A 456 14.04 -26.19 -14.00
N PHE A 457 13.08 -27.13 -13.98
CA PHE A 457 13.36 -28.56 -14.14
C PHE A 457 14.07 -28.87 -15.47
N ALA A 458 13.79 -28.11 -16.54
CA ALA A 458 14.38 -28.34 -17.86
C ALA A 458 15.86 -27.91 -17.96
N LEU A 459 16.40 -27.21 -16.95
CA LEU A 459 17.80 -26.77 -16.94
C LEU A 459 18.74 -27.97 -16.80
N ARG A 460 19.82 -27.99 -17.59
CA ARG A 460 20.97 -28.87 -17.41
C ARG A 460 22.11 -28.05 -16.81
N ILE A 461 22.48 -28.36 -15.57
CA ILE A 461 23.47 -27.58 -14.80
C ILE A 461 24.75 -28.42 -14.64
N ARG A 462 25.90 -27.79 -14.92
CA ARG A 462 27.22 -28.33 -14.58
C ARG A 462 27.80 -27.56 -13.40
N HIS A 463 28.10 -28.25 -12.30
CA HIS A 463 28.77 -27.67 -11.15
C HIS A 463 30.27 -27.50 -11.44
N VAL A 464 30.74 -26.24 -11.56
CA VAL A 464 32.16 -25.91 -11.79
C VAL A 464 32.78 -25.47 -10.46
N GLY A 465 32.96 -26.43 -9.55
CA GLY A 465 33.18 -26.16 -8.14
C GLY A 465 34.46 -25.38 -7.80
N ARG A 466 34.33 -24.32 -7.01
CA ARG A 466 35.42 -23.75 -6.21
C ARG A 466 35.42 -24.41 -4.82
N LYS A 467 36.59 -24.88 -4.36
CA LYS A 467 36.72 -25.65 -3.12
C LYS A 467 36.33 -24.82 -1.89
N THR A 468 35.25 -25.21 -1.20
CA THR A 468 35.31 -25.80 0.17
C THR A 468 33.93 -25.91 0.81
N LYS A 469 33.09 -24.85 0.75
CA LYS A 469 31.87 -24.75 1.58
C LYS A 469 30.57 -25.26 0.96
N THR A 470 30.54 -25.65 -0.30
CA THR A 470 29.33 -26.08 -1.02
C THR A 470 29.13 -27.61 -0.99
N LEU A 471 30.18 -28.36 -0.64
CA LEU A 471 30.22 -29.84 -0.73
C LEU A 471 29.60 -30.58 0.47
N GLU A 472 29.55 -29.98 1.66
CA GLU A 472 29.09 -30.68 2.87
C GLU A 472 27.55 -30.84 2.92
N GLU A 473 26.79 -29.81 2.55
CA GLU A 473 25.32 -29.90 2.47
C GLU A 473 24.84 -30.57 1.17
N PHE A 474 25.50 -30.27 0.04
CA PHE A 474 25.00 -30.62 -1.29
C PHE A 474 25.78 -31.74 -1.99
N GLY A 475 26.74 -32.40 -1.33
CA GLY A 475 27.73 -33.28 -1.98
C GLY A 475 27.17 -34.34 -2.94
N HIS A 476 26.09 -35.02 -2.55
CA HIS A 476 25.42 -36.00 -3.43
C HIS A 476 24.78 -35.34 -4.66
N LEU A 477 24.08 -34.21 -4.48
CA LEU A 477 23.50 -33.44 -5.59
C LEU A 477 24.60 -32.89 -6.51
N ALA A 478 25.66 -32.30 -5.95
CA ALA A 478 26.75 -31.70 -6.72
C ALA A 478 27.44 -32.72 -7.66
N ALA A 479 27.50 -34.00 -7.25
CA ALA A 479 28.01 -35.09 -8.08
C ALA A 479 27.09 -35.48 -9.26
N LEU A 480 25.78 -35.17 -9.18
CA LEU A 480 24.80 -35.41 -10.25
C LEU A 480 24.71 -34.24 -11.24
N LEU A 481 25.24 -33.06 -10.88
CA LEU A 481 25.26 -31.84 -11.70
C LEU A 481 26.47 -31.82 -12.64
N ASP A 482 26.55 -32.80 -13.55
CA ASP A 482 27.57 -32.90 -14.60
C ASP A 482 27.14 -32.24 -15.94
N GLY A 483 25.86 -31.88 -16.06
CA GLY A 483 25.22 -31.34 -17.27
C GLY A 483 24.68 -32.39 -18.25
N SER A 484 24.77 -33.68 -17.94
CA SER A 484 24.14 -34.76 -18.74
C SER A 484 22.61 -34.75 -18.57
N ARG A 485 22.16 -34.66 -17.32
CA ARG A 485 20.76 -34.69 -16.92
C ARG A 485 20.19 -33.31 -16.62
N ASN A 486 18.89 -33.18 -16.76
CA ASN A 486 18.14 -32.01 -16.32
C ASN A 486 17.71 -32.14 -14.85
N LEU A 487 17.40 -31.02 -14.21
CA LEU A 487 17.05 -31.01 -12.79
C LEU A 487 15.75 -31.78 -12.48
N GLY A 488 14.82 -31.91 -13.44
CA GLY A 488 13.64 -32.75 -13.31
C GLY A 488 13.96 -34.25 -13.34
N GLU A 489 14.92 -34.68 -14.15
CA GLU A 489 15.45 -36.06 -14.14
C GLU A 489 16.10 -36.36 -12.77
N ILE A 490 16.91 -35.44 -12.24
CA ILE A 490 17.59 -35.58 -10.93
C ILE A 490 16.60 -35.63 -9.76
N VAL A 491 15.51 -34.85 -9.79
CA VAL A 491 14.43 -34.95 -8.79
C VAL A 491 13.65 -36.27 -8.93
N ALA A 492 13.44 -36.77 -10.16
CA ALA A 492 12.78 -38.06 -10.39
C ALA A 492 13.61 -39.27 -9.94
N GLU A 493 14.95 -39.16 -9.93
CA GLU A 493 15.86 -40.13 -9.30
C GLU A 493 15.80 -40.15 -7.76
N GLY A 494 15.00 -39.26 -7.14
CA GLY A 494 14.74 -39.25 -5.70
C GLY A 494 15.49 -38.16 -4.92
N VAL A 495 16.23 -37.26 -5.58
CA VAL A 495 16.85 -36.12 -4.90
C VAL A 495 15.76 -35.15 -4.40
N PRO A 496 15.74 -34.77 -3.10
CA PRO A 496 14.68 -33.93 -2.56
C PRO A 496 14.59 -32.57 -3.26
N LEU A 497 13.39 -32.19 -3.71
CA LEU A 497 13.09 -30.94 -4.41
C LEU A 497 13.66 -29.70 -3.69
N GLY A 498 13.44 -29.59 -2.37
CA GLY A 498 13.95 -28.51 -1.54
C GLY A 498 15.48 -28.47 -1.43
N LEU A 499 16.19 -29.61 -1.58
CA LEU A 499 17.65 -29.64 -1.62
C LEU A 499 18.17 -29.02 -2.94
N VAL A 500 17.54 -29.38 -4.07
CA VAL A 500 17.85 -28.78 -5.38
C VAL A 500 17.56 -27.27 -5.37
N ARG A 501 16.44 -26.85 -4.78
CA ARG A 501 16.07 -25.43 -4.67
C ARG A 501 17.07 -24.63 -3.82
N ARG A 502 17.45 -25.12 -2.63
CA ARG A 502 18.47 -24.46 -1.79
C ARG A 502 19.83 -24.37 -2.48
N TYR A 503 20.25 -25.42 -3.19
CA TYR A 503 21.47 -25.38 -3.99
C TYR A 503 21.40 -24.28 -5.05
N LEU A 504 20.30 -24.20 -5.82
CA LEU A 504 20.15 -23.20 -6.88
C LEU A 504 20.16 -21.77 -6.32
N ILE A 505 19.35 -21.47 -5.29
CA ILE A 505 19.31 -20.15 -4.64
C ILE A 505 20.72 -19.72 -4.23
N ARG A 506 21.45 -20.62 -3.56
CA ARG A 506 22.81 -20.36 -3.10
C ARG A 506 23.79 -20.16 -4.26
N ALA A 507 23.80 -21.05 -5.25
CA ALA A 507 24.74 -20.99 -6.36
C ALA A 507 24.52 -19.75 -7.26
N LEU A 508 23.26 -19.33 -7.44
CA LEU A 508 22.91 -18.10 -8.16
C LEU A 508 23.33 -16.85 -7.37
N ALA A 509 23.02 -16.79 -6.07
CA ALA A 509 23.35 -15.65 -5.20
C ALA A 509 24.84 -15.52 -4.85
N GLN A 510 25.62 -16.61 -4.98
CA GLN A 510 27.08 -16.61 -4.82
C GLN A 510 27.83 -16.51 -6.17
N GLU A 511 27.10 -16.34 -7.28
CA GLU A 511 27.60 -16.32 -8.66
C GLU A 511 28.45 -17.56 -9.06
N GLU A 512 28.30 -18.67 -8.33
CA GLU A 512 28.81 -20.00 -8.74
C GLU A 512 28.06 -20.55 -9.96
N LEU A 513 26.86 -20.02 -10.24
CA LEU A 513 25.98 -20.43 -11.33
C LEU A 513 25.41 -19.20 -12.06
N THR A 514 25.65 -19.11 -13.38
CA THR A 514 25.31 -17.93 -14.21
C THR A 514 24.53 -18.27 -15.49
N PRO A 515 23.37 -18.96 -15.43
CA PRO A 515 22.52 -19.22 -16.59
C PRO A 515 21.86 -17.92 -17.08
N PRO A 516 21.50 -17.82 -18.37
CA PRO A 516 20.67 -16.72 -18.86
C PRO A 516 19.32 -16.68 -18.15
N GLY A 517 18.94 -15.52 -17.61
CA GLY A 517 17.74 -15.36 -16.79
C GLY A 517 17.94 -15.67 -15.30
N ARG A 518 19.18 -15.68 -14.81
CA ARG A 518 19.50 -15.98 -13.39
C ARG A 518 18.73 -15.11 -12.40
N GLY A 519 18.42 -13.86 -12.75
CA GLY A 519 17.64 -12.94 -11.94
C GLY A 519 16.21 -13.38 -11.68
N TRP A 520 15.47 -13.71 -12.74
CA TRP A 520 14.09 -14.19 -12.60
C TRP A 520 14.03 -15.60 -12.01
N LEU A 521 15.02 -16.43 -12.32
CA LEU A 521 15.15 -17.77 -11.75
C LEU A 521 15.35 -17.69 -10.23
N LEU A 522 16.24 -16.81 -9.76
CA LEU A 522 16.46 -16.58 -8.34
C LEU A 522 15.19 -16.09 -7.64
N ARG A 523 14.42 -15.16 -8.23
CA ARG A 523 13.17 -14.68 -7.60
C ARG A 523 12.11 -15.77 -7.49
N ASP A 524 11.91 -16.57 -8.55
CA ASP A 524 10.97 -17.69 -8.55
C ASP A 524 11.32 -18.73 -7.48
N LEU A 525 12.60 -19.13 -7.42
CA LEU A 525 13.08 -20.09 -6.41
C LEU A 525 12.89 -19.57 -4.99
N LEU A 526 13.01 -18.25 -4.77
CA LEU A 526 12.73 -17.66 -3.45
C LEU A 526 11.24 -17.69 -3.13
N TRP A 527 10.36 -17.30 -4.06
CA TRP A 527 8.91 -17.40 -3.88
C TRP A 527 8.43 -18.83 -3.57
N GLU A 528 9.05 -19.84 -4.20
CA GLU A 528 8.81 -21.27 -3.92
C GLU A 528 9.36 -21.72 -2.55
N ALA A 529 10.50 -21.18 -2.11
CA ALA A 529 11.10 -21.51 -0.82
C ALA A 529 10.37 -20.84 0.35
N GLU A 530 9.92 -19.60 0.17
CA GLU A 530 8.97 -18.92 1.06
C GLU A 530 7.72 -19.80 1.25
N LYS A 531 7.15 -20.32 0.15
CA LYS A 531 5.91 -21.13 0.17
C LYS A 531 6.06 -22.58 0.65
N GLU A 532 7.29 -23.07 0.82
CA GLU A 532 7.58 -24.36 1.48
C GLU A 532 7.87 -24.20 2.99
N ALA A 533 7.87 -22.96 3.52
CA ALA A 533 8.03 -22.66 4.94
C ALA A 533 6.71 -22.27 5.65
N GLU A 534 5.63 -22.08 4.88
CA GLU A 534 4.24 -21.87 5.33
C GLU A 534 3.47 -23.18 5.57
#